data_AF-A0A2N1ZAS5-F1
#
_entry.id   AF-A0A2N1ZAS5-F1
#
_cell.length_a   1.000
_cell.length_b   1.000
_cell.length_c   1.000
_cell.angle_alpha   90.00
_cell.angle_beta   90.00
_cell.angle_gamma   90.00
#
_symmetry.space_group_name_H-M   'P 1'
#
loop_
_entity.id
_entity.type
_entity.pdbx_description
1 polymer ?
#
loop_
_entity_poly.entity_id
_entity_poly.type
_entity_poly.pdbx_seq_one_letter_code
_entity_poly.pdbx_strand_id
1 'polypeptide(L)'
;MESSENLWIAVAVALALGVVVGVVLTQIARRVSGGQISGSTQAQLENLQLRFEEYQQEVSSHFKTTANLVSRLNRSYQDIQQHLTQGAMDLSPDEMTRQQLLAVLEQDNRPSSGEPAFDSLEPPRDYAPKNEDTPGTLSEGYGVKRH
;
A
#
# COMPACT_ATOMS: atom_id res chain seq x y z
N MET A 1 -48.74 -57.84 2.25
CA MET A 1 -48.79 -56.40 2.58
C MET A 1 -47.91 -56.05 3.79
N GLU A 2 -47.49 -57.01 4.61
CA GLU A 2 -46.68 -56.75 5.82
C GLU A 2 -45.21 -56.38 5.53
N SER A 3 -44.63 -56.85 4.42
CA SER A 3 -43.23 -56.57 4.08
C SER A 3 -42.96 -55.10 3.72
N SER A 4 -43.93 -54.42 3.09
CA SER A 4 -43.81 -53.00 2.75
C SER A 4 -43.91 -52.10 3.97
N GLU A 5 -44.73 -52.47 4.96
CA GLU A 5 -44.91 -51.72 6.20
C GLU A 5 -43.65 -51.77 7.07
N ASN A 6 -43.04 -52.96 7.20
CA ASN A 6 -41.78 -53.13 7.91
C ASN A 6 -40.62 -52.35 7.26
N LEU A 7 -40.63 -52.20 5.93
CA LEU A 7 -39.62 -51.45 5.20
C LEU A 7 -39.71 -49.95 5.49
N TRP A 8 -40.91 -49.39 5.53
CA TRP A 8 -41.12 -47.98 5.90
C TRP A 8 -40.74 -47.71 7.36
N ILE A 9 -41.04 -48.64 8.27
CA ILE A 9 -40.62 -48.54 9.68
C ILE A 9 -39.09 -48.56 9.80
N ALA A 10 -38.41 -49.46 9.10
CA ALA A 10 -36.94 -49.52 9.11
C ALA A 10 -36.30 -48.24 8.57
N VAL A 11 -36.86 -47.66 7.50
CA VAL A 11 -36.42 -46.38 6.95
C VAL A 11 -36.62 -45.24 7.96
N ALA A 12 -37.77 -45.18 8.63
CA ALA A 12 -38.05 -44.17 9.64
C ALA A 12 -37.09 -44.25 10.84
N VAL A 13 -36.79 -45.46 11.31
CA VAL A 13 -35.84 -45.70 12.41
C VAL A 13 -34.41 -45.32 12.00
N ALA A 14 -33.98 -45.68 10.80
CA ALA A 14 -32.65 -45.32 10.30
C ALA A 14 -32.49 -43.79 10.17
N LEU A 15 -33.53 -43.09 9.71
CA LEU A 15 -33.53 -41.63 9.62
C LEU A 15 -33.47 -40.98 11.01
N ALA A 16 -34.26 -41.48 11.97
CA ALA A 16 -34.23 -40.98 13.34
C ALA A 16 -32.84 -41.15 13.98
N LEU A 17 -32.22 -42.32 13.80
CA LEU A 17 -30.85 -42.56 14.26
C LEU A 17 -29.84 -41.64 13.59
N GLY A 18 -29.95 -41.43 12.28
CA GLY A 18 -29.11 -40.49 11.54
C GLY A 18 -29.21 -39.06 12.06
N VAL A 19 -30.41 -38.59 12.38
CA VAL A 19 -30.64 -37.25 12.95
C VAL A 19 -30.02 -37.14 14.34
N VAL A 20 -30.22 -38.15 15.20
CA VAL A 20 -29.64 -38.15 16.56
C VAL A 20 -28.11 -38.12 16.49
N VAL A 21 -27.51 -38.98 15.67
CA VAL A 21 -26.06 -39.02 15.46
C VAL A 21 -25.57 -37.69 14.88
N GLY A 22 -26.24 -37.15 13.88
CA GLY A 22 -25.91 -35.85 13.28
C GLY A 22 -25.93 -34.71 14.30
N VAL A 23 -26.95 -34.64 15.15
CA VAL A 23 -27.06 -33.62 16.22
C VAL A 23 -25.92 -33.77 17.22
N VAL A 24 -25.63 -35.00 17.67
CA VAL A 24 -24.55 -35.28 18.62
C VAL A 24 -23.18 -34.91 18.03
N LEU A 25 -22.88 -35.30 16.79
CA LEU A 25 -21.64 -34.90 16.12
C LEU A 25 -21.54 -33.38 15.96
N THR A 26 -22.62 -32.71 15.59
CA THR A 26 -22.62 -31.24 15.44
C THR A 26 -22.41 -30.55 16.79
N GLN A 27 -22.97 -31.08 17.86
CA GLN A 27 -22.82 -30.54 19.21
C GLN A 27 -21.41 -30.75 19.76
N ILE A 28 -20.79 -31.91 19.50
CA ILE A 28 -19.39 -32.19 19.85
C ILE A 28 -18.46 -31.31 19.01
N ALA A 29 -18.68 -31.21 17.70
CA ALA A 29 -17.91 -30.34 16.82
C ALA A 29 -17.97 -28.88 17.29
N ARG A 30 -19.14 -28.36 17.67
CA ARG A 30 -19.27 -27.01 18.23
C ARG A 30 -18.58 -26.83 19.58
N ARG A 31 -18.52 -27.86 20.43
CA ARG A 31 -17.78 -27.83 21.71
C ARG A 31 -16.27 -27.90 21.52
N VAL A 32 -15.79 -28.69 20.55
CA VAL A 32 -14.37 -28.84 20.20
C VAL A 32 -13.87 -27.63 19.41
N SER A 33 -14.67 -27.10 18.49
CA SER A 33 -14.43 -25.86 17.74
C SER A 33 -14.82 -24.61 18.54
N GLY A 34 -14.91 -24.72 19.87
CA GLY A 34 -15.40 -23.68 20.78
C GLY A 34 -14.89 -22.28 20.45
N GLY A 35 -15.78 -21.44 19.94
CA GLY A 35 -15.78 -19.98 20.11
C GLY A 35 -14.75 -19.12 19.37
N GLN A 36 -13.71 -19.68 18.74
CA GLN A 36 -12.59 -18.83 18.31
C GLN A 36 -12.57 -18.43 16.83
N ILE A 37 -13.31 -19.10 15.94
CA ILE A 37 -13.14 -18.86 14.50
C ILE A 37 -13.71 -17.49 14.08
N SER A 38 -14.88 -17.08 14.57
CA SER A 38 -15.47 -15.79 14.19
C SER A 38 -14.85 -14.60 14.93
N GLY A 39 -14.50 -14.76 16.21
CA GLY A 39 -13.91 -13.69 17.01
C GLY A 39 -12.45 -13.41 16.66
N SER A 40 -11.67 -14.44 16.31
CA SER A 40 -10.26 -14.26 15.94
C SER A 40 -10.12 -13.56 14.60
N THR A 41 -10.96 -13.86 13.60
CA THR A 41 -10.93 -13.16 12.32
C THR A 41 -11.31 -11.68 12.46
N GLN A 42 -12.34 -11.35 13.25
CA GLN A 42 -12.72 -9.97 13.48
C GLN A 42 -11.66 -9.19 14.28
N ALA A 43 -11.08 -9.79 15.32
CA ALA A 43 -9.99 -9.20 16.08
C ALA A 43 -8.71 -9.00 15.24
N GLN A 44 -8.43 -9.91 14.30
CA GLN A 44 -7.33 -9.75 13.35
C GLN A 44 -7.56 -8.58 12.39
N LEU A 45 -8.78 -8.39 11.88
CA LEU A 45 -9.12 -7.25 11.02
C LEU A 45 -8.98 -5.93 11.78
N GLU A 46 -9.45 -5.86 13.02
CA GLU A 46 -9.33 -4.67 13.87
C GLU A 46 -7.84 -4.36 14.17
N ASN A 47 -7.03 -5.37 14.48
CA ASN A 47 -5.59 -5.17 14.69
C ASN A 47 -4.88 -4.68 13.43
N LEU A 48 -5.23 -5.21 12.26
CA LEU A 48 -4.66 -4.77 10.98
C LEU A 48 -5.05 -3.32 10.65
N GLN A 49 -6.29 -2.93 10.89
CA GLN A 49 -6.74 -1.54 10.69
C GLN A 49 -5.99 -0.58 11.61
N LEU A 50 -5.87 -0.91 12.89
CA LEU A 50 -5.12 -0.09 13.85
C LEU A 50 -3.66 0.10 13.42
N ARG A 51 -2.98 -0.97 13.00
CA ARG A 51 -1.60 -0.89 12.50
C ARG A 51 -1.50 -0.06 11.22
N PHE A 52 -2.51 -0.13 10.35
CA PHE A 52 -2.53 0.64 9.12
C PHE A 52 -2.70 2.14 9.41
N GLU A 53 -3.56 2.50 10.36
CA GLU A 53 -3.76 3.89 10.80
C GLU A 53 -2.49 4.45 11.46
N GLU A 54 -1.84 3.65 12.32
CA GLU A 54 -0.55 4.00 12.93
C GLU A 54 0.53 4.23 11.88
N TYR A 55 0.64 3.32 10.90
CA TYR A 55 1.58 3.47 9.78
C TYR A 55 1.29 4.73 8.95
N GLN A 56 0.03 5.01 8.63
CA GLN A 56 -0.34 6.23 7.91
C GLN A 56 0.04 7.49 8.69
N GLN A 57 -0.15 7.48 10.01
CA GLN A 57 0.23 8.59 10.88
C GLN A 57 1.75 8.78 10.91
N GLU A 58 2.52 7.69 11.03
CA GLU A 58 3.98 7.72 11.01
C GLU A 58 4.52 8.28 9.69
N VAL A 59 4.01 7.78 8.55
CA VAL A 59 4.38 8.26 7.22
C VAL A 59 4.04 9.74 7.06
N SER A 60 2.83 10.16 7.44
CA SER A 60 2.43 11.57 7.40
C SER A 60 3.34 12.45 8.25
N SER A 61 3.71 11.99 9.44
CA SER A 61 4.64 12.68 10.34
C SER A 61 6.04 12.81 9.73
N HIS A 62 6.54 11.74 9.10
CA HIS A 62 7.84 11.74 8.43
C HIS A 62 7.84 12.74 7.26
N PHE A 63 6.82 12.73 6.40
CA PHE A 63 6.71 13.69 5.29
C PHE A 63 6.56 15.14 5.76
N LYS A 64 5.82 15.39 6.84
CA LYS A 64 5.75 16.74 7.45
C LYS A 64 7.11 17.20 7.96
N THR A 65 7.83 16.30 8.62
CA THR A 65 9.18 16.57 9.13
C THR A 65 10.14 16.85 7.97
N THR A 66 10.15 16.00 6.95
CA THR A 66 10.95 16.17 5.74
C THR A 66 10.62 17.48 5.01
N ALA A 67 9.34 17.82 4.84
CA ALA A 67 8.93 19.09 4.25
C ALA A 67 9.45 20.30 5.05
N ASN A 68 9.46 20.20 6.39
CA ASN A 68 10.05 21.23 7.25
C ASN A 68 11.57 21.34 7.04
N LEU A 69 12.28 20.21 6.99
CA LEU A 69 13.73 20.17 6.74
C LEU A 69 14.08 20.76 5.36
N VAL A 70 13.35 20.36 4.31
CA VAL A 70 13.53 20.89 2.95
C VAL A 70 13.26 22.40 2.92
N SER A 71 12.22 22.88 3.63
CA SER A 71 11.95 24.31 3.73
C SER A 71 13.09 25.07 4.40
N ARG A 72 13.65 24.53 5.49
CA ARG A 72 14.83 25.12 6.16
C ARG A 72 16.05 25.13 5.24
N LEU A 73 16.31 24.03 4.53
CA LEU A 73 17.40 23.93 3.57
C LEU A 73 17.27 25.00 2.47
N ASN A 74 16.08 25.16 1.91
CA ASN A 74 15.83 26.17 0.88
C ASN A 74 16.08 27.59 1.41
N ARG A 75 15.63 27.90 2.63
CA ARG A 75 15.94 29.20 3.28
C ARG A 75 17.44 29.40 3.44
N SER A 76 18.15 28.38 3.93
CA SER A 76 19.61 28.46 4.06
C SER A 76 20.32 28.63 2.72
N TYR A 77 19.83 28.01 1.64
CA TYR A 77 20.33 28.24 0.29
C TYR A 77 20.14 29.70 -0.15
N GLN A 78 18.96 30.27 0.08
CA GLN A 78 18.68 31.68 -0.19
C GLN A 78 19.58 32.61 0.61
N ASP A 79 19.78 32.35 1.90
CA ASP A 79 20.65 33.14 2.78
C ASP A 79 22.10 33.13 2.29
N ILE A 80 22.62 31.96 1.89
CA ILE A 80 23.97 31.82 1.33
C ILE A 80 24.08 32.66 0.05
N GLN A 81 23.09 32.57 -0.84
CA GLN A 81 23.11 33.31 -2.09
C GLN A 81 23.05 34.82 -1.88
N GLN A 82 22.25 35.28 -0.91
CA GLN A 82 22.22 36.69 -0.52
C GLN A 82 23.58 37.14 0.03
N HIS A 83 24.22 36.31 0.86
CA HIS A 83 25.56 36.57 1.37
C HIS A 83 26.62 36.63 0.26
N LEU A 84 26.54 35.76 -0.74
CA LEU A 84 27.44 35.79 -1.91
C LEU A 84 27.24 37.05 -2.74
N THR A 85 25.98 37.45 -2.95
CA THR A 85 25.63 38.68 -3.64
C THR A 85 26.17 39.90 -2.90
N GLN A 86 25.99 39.95 -1.57
CA GLN A 86 26.51 41.02 -0.73
C GLN A 86 28.05 41.04 -0.68
N GLY A 87 28.68 39.88 -0.59
CA GLY A 87 30.14 39.75 -0.66
C GLY A 87 30.69 40.18 -2.02
N ALA A 88 30.03 39.84 -3.12
CA ALA A 88 30.38 40.31 -4.46
C ALA A 88 30.26 41.83 -4.58
N MET A 89 29.27 42.44 -3.92
CA MET A 89 29.13 43.91 -3.88
C MET A 89 30.25 44.60 -3.10
N ASP A 90 30.70 44.01 -1.99
CA ASP A 90 31.66 44.61 -1.05
C ASP A 90 33.12 44.35 -1.45
N LEU A 91 33.42 43.18 -2.01
CA LEU A 91 34.77 42.79 -2.45
C LEU A 91 35.08 43.13 -3.92
N SER A 92 34.12 43.62 -4.71
CA SER A 92 34.36 44.00 -6.11
C SER A 92 34.86 45.44 -6.22
N PRO A 93 36.11 45.67 -6.68
CA PRO A 93 36.70 47.01 -6.78
C PRO A 93 36.18 47.82 -7.98
N ASP A 94 35.43 47.21 -8.91
CA ASP A 94 35.03 47.83 -10.18
C ASP A 94 33.57 47.52 -10.54
N GLU A 95 32.82 48.54 -10.99
CA GLU A 95 31.37 48.47 -11.26
C GLU A 95 31.01 47.44 -12.35
N MET A 96 31.83 47.31 -13.40
CA MET A 96 31.61 46.30 -14.46
C MET A 96 31.77 44.88 -13.91
N THR A 97 32.78 44.66 -13.07
CA THR A 97 33.06 43.34 -12.47
C THR A 97 31.94 42.94 -11.51
N ARG A 98 31.38 43.91 -10.77
CA ARG A 98 30.24 43.71 -9.87
C ARG A 98 28.97 43.31 -10.64
N GLN A 99 28.63 44.01 -11.72
CA GLN A 99 27.47 43.66 -12.55
C GLN A 99 27.60 42.27 -13.17
N GLN A 100 28.81 41.88 -13.59
CA GLN A 100 29.05 40.57 -14.18
C GLN A 100 28.95 39.43 -13.16
N LEU A 101 29.44 39.59 -11.93
CA LEU A 101 29.24 38.61 -10.85
C LEU A 101 27.76 38.46 -10.48
N LEU A 102 27.03 39.57 -10.37
CA LEU A 102 25.60 39.56 -10.05
C LEU A 102 24.79 38.82 -11.14
N ALA A 103 25.09 39.08 -12.41
CA ALA A 103 24.44 38.40 -13.54
C ALA A 103 24.67 36.88 -13.54
N VAL A 104 25.87 36.42 -13.15
CA VAL A 104 26.18 34.98 -13.03
C VAL A 104 25.40 34.35 -11.87
N LEU A 105 25.29 35.04 -10.73
CA LEU A 105 24.50 34.59 -9.57
C LEU A 105 22.99 34.57 -9.84
N GLU A 106 22.48 35.48 -10.67
CA GLU A 106 21.07 35.51 -11.11
C GLU A 106 20.74 34.42 -12.14
N GLN A 107 21.70 34.05 -12.99
CA GLN A 107 21.49 32.99 -13.98
C GLN A 107 21.27 31.61 -13.33
N ASP A 108 21.94 31.34 -12.20
CA ASP A 108 21.75 30.13 -11.38
C ASP A 108 20.44 30.15 -10.57
N ASN A 109 19.86 31.34 -10.38
CA ASN A 109 18.59 31.57 -9.67
C ASN A 109 17.36 31.45 -10.60
N ARG A 110 17.53 31.13 -11.89
CA ARG A 110 16.36 30.73 -12.68
C ARG A 110 15.87 29.43 -12.07
N PRO A 111 14.65 29.38 -11.47
CA PRO A 111 14.09 28.11 -11.09
C PRO A 111 14.14 27.27 -12.37
N SER A 112 14.84 26.14 -12.29
CA SER A 112 14.58 25.04 -13.19
C SER A 112 13.08 24.83 -13.07
N SER A 113 12.33 25.38 -14.02
CA SER A 113 10.99 24.90 -14.37
C SER A 113 11.18 23.51 -14.96
N GLY A 114 11.78 22.61 -14.17
CA GLY A 114 11.62 21.20 -14.35
C GLY A 114 10.16 20.99 -14.07
N GLU A 115 9.40 20.81 -15.16
CA GLU A 115 8.20 20.01 -15.09
C GLU A 115 8.48 18.84 -14.13
N PRO A 116 7.62 18.60 -13.13
CA PRO A 116 7.85 17.51 -12.20
C PRO A 116 8.10 16.25 -13.01
N ALA A 117 9.33 15.71 -12.95
CA ALA A 117 9.70 14.45 -13.59
C ALA A 117 8.91 13.26 -13.01
N PHE A 118 7.87 13.51 -12.23
CA PHE A 118 6.91 12.56 -11.72
C PHE A 118 5.84 12.20 -12.76
N ASP A 119 5.64 13.01 -13.81
CA ASP A 119 4.66 12.70 -14.87
C ASP A 119 5.19 11.67 -15.88
N SER A 120 6.50 11.37 -15.85
CA SER A 120 7.15 10.36 -16.71
C SER A 120 7.53 9.07 -15.98
N LEU A 121 7.35 8.99 -14.66
CA LEU A 121 7.39 7.72 -13.93
C LEU A 121 5.99 7.07 -14.00
N GLU A 122 5.67 6.46 -15.14
CA GLU A 122 4.55 5.53 -15.20
C GLU A 122 4.71 4.50 -14.06
N PRO A 123 3.71 4.32 -13.18
CA PRO A 123 3.74 3.28 -12.17
C PRO A 123 4.03 1.92 -12.85
N PRO A 124 4.79 1.01 -12.20
CA PRO A 124 5.02 -0.31 -12.76
C PRO A 124 3.69 -0.95 -13.16
N ARG A 125 3.53 -1.25 -14.45
CA ARG A 125 2.28 -1.79 -15.04
C ARG A 125 1.92 -3.20 -14.55
N ASP A 126 2.71 -3.76 -13.63
CA ASP A 126 2.55 -5.10 -13.07
C ASP A 126 1.38 -5.25 -12.08
N TYR A 127 0.72 -4.15 -11.69
CA TYR A 127 -0.42 -4.17 -10.78
C TYR A 127 -1.80 -4.17 -11.47
N ALA A 128 -1.87 -4.12 -12.80
CA ALA A 128 -3.15 -4.11 -13.50
C ALA A 128 -3.82 -5.50 -13.44
N PRO A 129 -5.11 -5.60 -13.02
CA PRO A 129 -5.83 -6.85 -13.07
C PRO A 129 -5.89 -7.33 -14.53
N LYS A 130 -5.35 -8.54 -14.79
CA LYS A 130 -5.37 -9.15 -16.12
C LYS A 130 -6.82 -9.49 -16.49
N ASN A 131 -7.22 -9.14 -17.70
CA ASN A 131 -8.51 -9.55 -18.26
C ASN A 131 -8.63 -11.09 -18.24
N GLU A 132 -9.84 -11.62 -18.06
CA GLU A 132 -10.09 -13.07 -17.84
C GLU A 132 -9.53 -13.98 -18.95
N ASP A 133 -9.34 -13.45 -20.16
CA ASP A 133 -8.76 -14.15 -21.31
C ASP A 133 -7.22 -14.21 -21.34
N THR A 134 -6.51 -13.58 -20.39
CA THR A 134 -5.04 -13.53 -20.41
C THR A 134 -4.45 -14.43 -19.31
N PRO A 135 -3.67 -15.47 -19.67
CA PRO A 135 -3.05 -16.36 -18.69
C PRO A 135 -2.20 -15.57 -17.68
N GLY A 136 -2.41 -15.86 -16.40
CA GLY A 136 -1.68 -15.23 -15.30
C GLY A 136 -0.16 -15.44 -15.44
N THR A 137 0.64 -14.56 -14.84
CA THR A 137 2.11 -14.66 -14.85
C THR A 137 2.61 -15.92 -14.11
N LEU A 138 1.70 -16.60 -13.40
CA LEU A 138 1.90 -17.87 -12.72
C LEU A 138 1.17 -19.05 -13.39
N SER A 139 0.64 -18.85 -14.61
CA SER A 139 -0.01 -19.94 -15.34
C SER A 139 1.04 -20.90 -15.94
N GLU A 140 0.72 -22.19 -15.93
CA GLU A 140 1.61 -23.28 -16.36
C GLU A 140 2.08 -23.19 -17.83
N GLY A 141 1.40 -22.41 -18.67
CA GLY A 141 1.76 -22.15 -20.06
C GLY A 141 2.53 -20.84 -20.30
N TYR A 142 2.82 -20.06 -19.26
CA TYR A 142 3.46 -18.75 -19.41
C TYR A 142 4.90 -18.91 -19.94
N GLY A 143 5.17 -18.38 -21.14
CA GLY A 143 6.48 -18.45 -21.78
C GLY A 143 6.76 -19.72 -22.61
N VAL A 144 5.83 -20.67 -22.69
CA VAL A 144 6.03 -21.90 -23.48
C VAL A 144 5.51 -21.69 -24.90
N LYS A 145 6.41 -21.37 -25.84
CA LYS A 145 6.11 -21.48 -27.28
C LYS A 145 6.23 -22.94 -27.69
N ARG A 146 5.11 -23.60 -27.97
CA ARG A 146 5.14 -24.93 -28.62
C ARG A 146 5.68 -24.76 -30.04
N HIS A 147 6.85 -25.34 -30.26
CA HIS A 147 7.40 -25.60 -31.58
C HIS A 147 6.81 -26.90 -32.15
#